data_AF-A0A2N0FS42-F1
#
_entry.id   AF-A0A2N0FS42-F1
#
_cell.length_a   1.000
_cell.length_b   1.000
_cell.length_c   1.000
_cell.angle_alpha   90.00
_cell.angle_beta   90.00
_cell.angle_gamma   90.00
#
_symmetry.space_group_name_H-M   'P 1'
#
loop_
_entity.id
_entity.type
_entity.pdbx_description
1 polymer ?
#
loop_
_entity_poly.entity_id
_entity_poly.type
_entity_poly.pdbx_seq_one_letter_code
_entity_poly.pdbx_strand_id
1 'polypeptide(L)'
;MLKKLSILLPLLSIVFITGCNTKKNKAEESKSESMEVSGQTNSKIPQSWVDKRVAKAEKRLLGSDAGKVIWASMEAHGGLDNWFGNGSLAFRFNYIPLDGKTPRDSYQTVDVWSNRAKHTSVTDSTARFGYTGEKAWLQIKDSTAFAYDTKFWALTPIYLMGHPFVLDGEGVNLELLPQTEYQGKANDVVKATFDAGTGDAPDDYYILQFDAESHLLTATRYIVSYPEYFKDGGHNPEKFMEVGELIDVDGVLLPKSLKTHWTVDGQPGEHITNIEVSEMHFIKDLPEDYYDMPENAEEL
;
A
#
# COMPACT_ATOMS: atom_id res chain seq x y z
N MET A 1 61.62 -10.11 12.91
CA MET A 1 62.75 -9.76 12.01
C MET A 1 63.45 -11.03 11.57
N LEU A 2 63.45 -11.27 10.24
CA LEU A 2 64.29 -12.13 9.39
C LEU A 2 64.97 -13.41 9.94
N LYS A 3 64.69 -14.53 9.27
CA LYS A 3 65.54 -15.18 8.24
C LYS A 3 64.69 -16.25 7.49
N LYS A 4 64.38 -16.06 6.18
CA LYS A 4 65.03 -16.69 4.99
C LYS A 4 65.14 -18.22 5.14
N LEU A 5 64.68 -19.08 4.22
CA LEU A 5 65.01 -19.09 2.79
C LEU A 5 64.14 -20.14 2.04
N SER A 6 63.77 -19.81 0.80
CA SER A 6 63.09 -20.66 -0.19
C SER A 6 64.03 -21.73 -0.77
N ILE A 7 63.52 -22.84 -1.36
CA ILE A 7 63.86 -23.32 -2.73
C ILE A 7 63.39 -24.78 -3.04
N LEU A 8 62.73 -24.87 -4.20
CA LEU A 8 62.62 -25.91 -5.24
C LEU A 8 61.74 -27.18 -5.15
N LEU A 9 60.88 -27.22 -6.18
CA LEU A 9 60.12 -28.30 -6.82
C LEU A 9 61.02 -29.44 -7.39
N PRO A 10 60.45 -30.61 -7.72
CA PRO A 10 60.18 -30.86 -9.14
C PRO A 10 58.82 -31.54 -9.48
N LEU A 11 58.37 -31.25 -10.71
CA LEU A 11 57.34 -31.92 -11.51
C LEU A 11 57.80 -33.32 -11.98
N LEU A 12 56.89 -34.31 -12.03
CA LEU A 12 56.72 -35.30 -13.12
C LEU A 12 55.44 -36.13 -12.85
N SER A 13 54.30 -35.85 -13.49
CA SER A 13 53.80 -36.39 -14.78
C SER A 13 53.28 -37.84 -14.78
N ILE A 14 51.95 -37.95 -14.88
CA ILE A 14 51.14 -38.84 -15.75
C ILE A 14 51.17 -40.36 -15.50
N VAL A 15 50.01 -40.89 -15.07
CA VAL A 15 49.35 -42.05 -15.72
C VAL A 15 47.82 -41.83 -15.65
N PHE A 16 47.19 -41.72 -16.83
CA PHE A 16 45.75 -41.87 -17.05
C PHE A 16 45.38 -43.35 -17.03
N ILE A 17 44.34 -43.76 -16.29
CA ILE A 17 43.35 -44.75 -16.78
C ILE A 17 41.97 -44.37 -16.23
N THR A 18 41.03 -44.34 -17.15
CA THR A 18 39.60 -44.02 -17.09
C THR A 18 38.75 -45.07 -16.35
N GLY A 19 37.59 -44.64 -15.83
CA GLY A 19 36.47 -45.55 -15.55
C GLY A 19 35.56 -45.15 -14.38
N CYS A 20 34.65 -44.19 -14.60
CA CYS A 20 33.52 -43.94 -13.71
C CYS A 20 32.36 -44.90 -14.00
N ASN A 21 31.79 -45.52 -12.96
CA ASN A 21 30.35 -45.49 -12.72
C ASN A 21 30.02 -46.00 -11.30
N THR A 22 29.78 -45.05 -10.40
CA THR A 22 29.45 -45.29 -8.99
C THR A 22 27.94 -45.22 -8.80
N LYS A 23 27.35 -46.29 -8.24
CA LYS A 23 25.95 -46.33 -7.80
C LYS A 23 25.77 -45.51 -6.52
N LYS A 24 24.73 -44.67 -6.53
CA LYS A 24 24.29 -43.74 -5.48
C LYS A 24 23.71 -44.46 -4.25
N ASN A 25 24.05 -43.96 -3.06
CA ASN A 25 23.31 -44.17 -1.82
C ASN A 25 22.39 -42.97 -1.53
N LYS A 26 21.25 -43.28 -0.93
CA LYS A 26 20.14 -42.40 -0.52
C LYS A 26 20.55 -41.32 0.49
N ALA A 27 19.97 -40.14 0.33
CA ALA A 27 19.61 -39.24 1.42
C ALA A 27 18.20 -38.69 1.13
N GLU A 28 17.38 -38.61 2.17
CA GLU A 28 16.02 -38.08 2.18
C GLU A 28 16.02 -36.55 2.01
N GLU A 29 15.18 -36.04 1.11
CA GLU A 29 14.83 -34.61 1.03
C GLU A 29 13.30 -34.48 1.06
N SER A 30 12.84 -33.58 1.92
CA SER A 30 11.44 -33.19 2.08
C SER A 30 10.89 -32.62 0.77
N LYS A 31 9.71 -33.08 0.36
CA LYS A 31 8.95 -32.51 -0.76
C LYS A 31 8.62 -31.04 -0.47
N SER A 32 9.36 -30.13 -1.11
CA SER A 32 8.87 -28.82 -1.50
C SER A 32 8.19 -29.01 -2.85
N GLU A 33 6.87 -28.86 -2.89
CA GLU A 33 6.07 -28.94 -4.11
C GLU A 33 6.13 -27.56 -4.79
N SER A 34 7.18 -27.33 -5.58
CA SER A 34 7.28 -26.18 -6.46
C SER A 34 6.37 -26.41 -7.67
N MET A 35 5.21 -25.75 -7.71
CA MET A 35 4.44 -25.63 -8.95
C MET A 35 5.10 -24.57 -9.83
N GLU A 36 5.82 -25.02 -10.84
CA GLU A 36 6.10 -24.21 -12.03
C GLU A 36 4.77 -23.83 -12.68
N VAL A 37 4.48 -22.53 -12.80
CA VAL A 37 3.41 -22.04 -13.66
C VAL A 37 4.08 -21.45 -14.89
N SER A 38 4.17 -22.26 -15.94
CA SER A 38 4.49 -21.81 -17.28
C SER A 38 3.27 -21.14 -17.91
N GLY A 39 3.43 -19.89 -18.31
CA GLY A 39 2.89 -19.31 -19.55
C GLY A 39 1.39 -19.42 -19.83
N GLN A 40 0.75 -18.24 -19.82
CA GLN A 40 -0.58 -17.89 -20.33
C GLN A 40 -1.77 -18.20 -19.41
N THR A 41 -2.10 -17.22 -18.56
CA THR A 41 -3.48 -17.01 -18.08
C THR A 41 -3.76 -15.51 -18.03
N ASN A 42 -4.80 -15.05 -18.73
CA ASN A 42 -5.41 -13.74 -18.46
C ASN A 42 -5.73 -13.69 -16.95
N SER A 43 -5.02 -12.85 -16.21
CA SER A 43 -4.99 -12.88 -14.73
C SER A 43 -6.26 -12.27 -14.13
N LYS A 44 -7.38 -13.00 -14.26
CA LYS A 44 -8.54 -12.79 -13.38
C LYS A 44 -8.20 -13.41 -12.03
N ILE A 45 -8.27 -12.60 -10.97
CA ILE A 45 -8.15 -13.06 -9.60
C ILE A 45 -9.22 -14.16 -9.38
N PRO A 46 -8.84 -15.41 -9.07
CA PRO A 46 -9.82 -16.48 -8.90
C PRO A 46 -10.76 -16.16 -7.74
N GLN A 47 -12.07 -16.36 -7.91
CA GLN A 47 -13.05 -16.12 -6.84
C GLN A 47 -12.68 -16.87 -5.54
N SER A 48 -12.19 -18.11 -5.65
CA SER A 48 -11.74 -18.89 -4.49
C SER A 48 -10.56 -18.26 -3.72
N TRP A 49 -9.78 -17.40 -4.38
CA TRP A 49 -8.73 -16.62 -3.71
C TRP A 49 -9.36 -15.45 -2.94
N VAL A 50 -10.31 -14.74 -3.56
CA VAL A 50 -11.08 -13.65 -2.93
C VAL A 50 -11.78 -14.18 -1.68
N ASP A 51 -12.57 -15.25 -1.81
CA ASP A 51 -13.32 -15.86 -0.69
C ASP A 51 -12.40 -16.20 0.50
N LYS A 52 -11.21 -16.75 0.22
CA LYS A 52 -10.22 -17.07 1.26
C LYS A 52 -9.66 -15.81 1.93
N ARG A 53 -9.38 -14.76 1.14
CA ARG A 53 -8.86 -13.49 1.66
C ARG A 53 -9.89 -12.81 2.55
N VAL A 54 -11.13 -12.75 2.10
CA VAL A 54 -12.27 -12.19 2.83
C VAL A 54 -12.50 -12.96 4.13
N ALA A 55 -12.61 -14.29 4.09
CA ALA A 55 -12.80 -15.10 5.28
C ALA A 55 -11.65 -14.96 6.31
N LYS A 56 -10.41 -14.79 5.84
CA LYS A 56 -9.26 -14.52 6.73
C LYS A 56 -9.40 -13.15 7.40
N ALA A 57 -9.77 -12.12 6.65
CA ALA A 57 -9.96 -10.76 7.16
C ALA A 57 -11.12 -10.71 8.18
N GLU A 58 -12.27 -11.28 7.83
CA GLU A 58 -13.45 -11.40 8.70
C GLU A 58 -13.08 -12.06 10.03
N LYS A 59 -12.48 -13.26 9.97
CA LYS A 59 -12.08 -13.99 11.17
C LYS A 59 -11.15 -13.19 12.08
N ARG A 60 -10.20 -12.44 11.50
CA ARG A 60 -9.26 -11.60 12.26
C ARG A 60 -9.98 -10.42 12.90
N LEU A 61 -10.74 -9.66 12.11
CA LEU A 61 -11.40 -8.43 12.55
C LEU A 61 -12.49 -8.70 13.59
N LEU A 62 -13.27 -9.77 13.44
CA LEU A 62 -14.30 -10.13 14.43
C LEU A 62 -13.73 -10.58 15.79
N GLY A 63 -12.41 -10.74 15.90
CA GLY A 63 -11.72 -11.13 17.14
C GLY A 63 -11.63 -10.04 18.21
N SER A 64 -11.94 -8.77 17.89
CA SER A 64 -11.92 -7.65 18.84
C SER A 64 -13.08 -6.68 18.60
N ASP A 65 -13.43 -5.85 19.59
CA ASP A 65 -14.52 -4.88 19.43
C ASP A 65 -14.16 -3.77 18.43
N ALA A 66 -12.89 -3.32 18.42
CA ALA A 66 -12.38 -2.39 17.43
C ALA A 66 -12.46 -2.98 16.00
N GLY A 67 -12.08 -4.24 15.85
CA GLY A 67 -12.13 -4.91 14.55
C GLY A 67 -13.55 -5.16 14.05
N LYS A 68 -14.53 -5.39 14.94
CA LYS A 68 -15.95 -5.47 14.57
C LYS A 68 -16.47 -4.17 13.97
N VAL A 69 -16.04 -3.01 14.50
CA VAL A 69 -16.40 -1.69 13.92
C VAL A 69 -15.81 -1.54 12.52
N ILE A 70 -14.52 -1.88 12.35
CA ILE A 70 -13.87 -1.86 11.03
C ILE A 70 -14.56 -2.80 10.04
N TRP A 71 -14.89 -4.01 10.46
CA TRP A 71 -15.61 -4.98 9.61
C TRP A 71 -16.99 -4.48 9.20
N ALA A 72 -17.79 -3.99 10.16
CA ALA A 72 -19.10 -3.40 9.85
C ALA A 72 -18.99 -2.23 8.87
N SER A 73 -17.94 -1.41 9.01
CA SER A 73 -17.68 -0.34 8.06
C SER A 73 -17.27 -0.87 6.68
N MET A 74 -16.40 -1.88 6.57
CA MET A 74 -16.06 -2.49 5.28
C MET A 74 -17.30 -3.01 4.56
N GLU A 75 -18.20 -3.69 5.28
CA GLU A 75 -19.47 -4.17 4.73
C GLU A 75 -20.38 -3.02 4.27
N ALA A 76 -20.50 -1.96 5.09
CA ALA A 76 -21.28 -0.78 4.72
C ALA A 76 -20.73 -0.02 3.50
N HIS A 77 -19.42 -0.08 3.25
CA HIS A 77 -18.79 0.49 2.06
C HIS A 77 -18.81 -0.43 0.84
N GLY A 78 -19.48 -1.59 0.90
CA GLY A 78 -19.63 -2.50 -0.25
C GLY A 78 -18.88 -3.81 -0.14
N GLY A 79 -18.17 -4.06 0.97
CA GLY A 79 -17.59 -5.36 1.32
C GLY A 79 -16.27 -5.67 0.61
N LEU A 80 -15.48 -6.54 1.25
CA LEU A 80 -14.17 -6.95 0.73
C LEU A 80 -14.26 -7.82 -0.53
N ASP A 81 -15.40 -8.50 -0.76
CA ASP A 81 -15.63 -9.27 -1.98
C ASP A 81 -15.59 -8.37 -3.22
N ASN A 82 -16.29 -7.24 -3.20
CA ASN A 82 -16.25 -6.26 -4.28
C ASN A 82 -14.89 -5.58 -4.36
N TRP A 83 -14.31 -5.19 -3.21
CA TRP A 83 -13.00 -4.55 -3.14
C TRP A 83 -11.90 -5.39 -3.84
N PHE A 84 -11.77 -6.67 -3.49
CA PHE A 84 -10.76 -7.54 -4.09
C PHE A 84 -11.20 -8.13 -5.44
N GLY A 85 -12.49 -8.40 -5.63
CA GLY A 85 -13.02 -9.05 -6.83
C GLY A 85 -13.14 -8.13 -8.05
N ASN A 86 -13.10 -6.80 -7.84
CA ASN A 86 -13.17 -5.84 -8.93
C ASN A 86 -11.83 -5.60 -9.65
N GLY A 87 -10.70 -6.01 -9.05
CA GLY A 87 -9.37 -5.88 -9.64
C GLY A 87 -8.69 -4.57 -9.22
N SER A 88 -7.83 -4.03 -10.08
CA SER A 88 -7.08 -2.81 -9.78
C SER A 88 -7.98 -1.59 -9.82
N LEU A 89 -7.81 -0.67 -8.86
CA LEU A 89 -8.53 0.59 -8.81
C LEU A 89 -7.73 1.66 -9.58
N ALA A 90 -8.37 2.32 -10.54
CA ALA A 90 -7.80 3.46 -11.26
C ALA A 90 -8.58 4.74 -10.95
N PHE A 91 -7.87 5.85 -10.74
CA PHE A 91 -8.45 7.14 -10.39
C PHE A 91 -7.45 8.27 -10.66
N ARG A 92 -7.96 9.50 -10.78
CA ARG A 92 -7.16 10.72 -10.64
C ARG A 92 -7.24 11.21 -9.21
N PHE A 93 -6.09 11.53 -8.63
CA PHE A 93 -5.98 12.10 -7.30
C PHE A 93 -5.33 13.46 -7.35
N ASN A 94 -6.09 14.49 -7.00
CA ASN A 94 -5.66 15.89 -7.06
C ASN A 94 -5.64 16.49 -5.65
N TYR A 95 -4.44 16.56 -5.06
CA TYR A 95 -4.14 17.10 -3.74
C TYR A 95 -3.72 18.58 -3.87
N ILE A 96 -4.49 19.47 -3.27
CA ILE A 96 -4.38 20.93 -3.43
C ILE A 96 -4.14 21.59 -2.06
N PRO A 97 -2.87 21.83 -1.67
CA PRO A 97 -2.56 22.62 -0.48
C PRO A 97 -3.06 24.07 -0.64
N LEU A 98 -3.61 24.65 0.42
CA LEU A 98 -4.11 26.03 0.41
C LEU A 98 -3.06 27.07 0.83
N ASP A 99 -1.92 26.62 1.35
CA ASP A 99 -0.80 27.45 1.78
C ASP A 99 0.22 27.72 0.65
N GLY A 100 -0.10 27.36 -0.60
CA GLY A 100 0.76 27.54 -1.76
C GLY A 100 1.89 26.52 -1.89
N LYS A 101 1.93 25.48 -1.05
CA LYS A 101 2.84 24.34 -1.25
C LYS A 101 2.50 23.57 -2.53
N THR A 102 3.42 22.71 -2.95
CA THR A 102 3.32 21.92 -4.18
C THR A 102 2.04 21.09 -4.25
N PRO A 103 1.16 21.33 -5.25
CA PRO A 103 0.05 20.44 -5.57
C PRO A 103 0.54 19.08 -6.06
N ARG A 104 -0.24 18.03 -5.83
CA ARG A 104 0.08 16.68 -6.31
C ARG A 104 -1.11 16.17 -7.09
N ASP A 105 -0.93 16.04 -8.40
CA ASP A 105 -2.00 15.64 -9.31
C ASP A 105 -1.47 14.55 -10.25
N SER A 106 -2.07 13.37 -10.17
CA SER A 106 -1.66 12.21 -10.96
C SER A 106 -2.83 11.25 -11.17
N TYR A 107 -2.82 10.55 -12.30
CA TYR A 107 -3.60 9.33 -12.46
C TYR A 107 -2.87 8.19 -11.76
N GLN A 108 -3.53 7.53 -10.81
CA GLN A 108 -3.04 6.34 -10.14
C GLN A 108 -3.84 5.12 -10.62
N THR A 109 -3.13 4.03 -10.85
CA THR A 109 -3.71 2.68 -10.86
C THR A 109 -3.04 1.91 -9.73
N VAL A 110 -3.81 1.27 -8.86
CA VAL A 110 -3.30 0.52 -7.71
C VAL A 110 -3.92 -0.87 -7.66
N ASP A 111 -3.08 -1.85 -7.42
CA ASP A 111 -3.48 -3.21 -7.11
C ASP A 111 -3.81 -3.28 -5.62
N VAL A 112 -5.11 -3.30 -5.31
CA VAL A 112 -5.63 -3.11 -3.95
C VAL A 112 -5.34 -4.26 -2.99
N TRP A 113 -4.85 -5.40 -3.49
CA TRP A 113 -4.46 -6.53 -2.64
C TRP A 113 -2.95 -6.71 -2.47
N SER A 114 -2.14 -6.28 -3.44
CA SER A 114 -0.68 -6.43 -3.41
C SER A 114 0.05 -5.11 -3.16
N ASN A 115 -0.67 -4.01 -2.99
CA ASN A 115 -0.13 -2.66 -2.86
C ASN A 115 0.84 -2.29 -3.98
N ARG A 116 0.63 -2.78 -5.21
CA ARG A 116 1.42 -2.34 -6.38
C ARG A 116 0.77 -1.13 -7.00
N ALA A 117 1.55 -0.11 -7.34
CA ALA A 117 0.98 1.15 -7.83
C ALA A 117 1.77 1.69 -9.02
N LYS A 118 1.06 2.35 -9.93
CA LYS A 118 1.65 3.16 -10.99
C LYS A 118 0.90 4.48 -11.10
N HIS A 119 1.67 5.55 -11.16
CA HIS A 119 1.21 6.91 -11.36
C HIS A 119 1.65 7.43 -12.71
N THR A 120 0.80 8.23 -13.35
CA THR A 120 1.11 8.99 -14.56
C THR A 120 0.77 10.45 -14.32
N SER A 121 1.67 11.35 -14.71
CA SER A 121 1.41 12.79 -14.62
C SER A 121 0.20 13.18 -15.48
N VAL A 122 -0.58 14.13 -14.97
CA VAL A 122 -1.73 14.69 -15.71
C VAL A 122 -1.32 15.61 -16.86
N THR A 123 -0.08 16.11 -16.86
CA THR A 123 0.45 17.02 -17.89
C THR A 123 1.47 16.37 -18.84
N ASP A 124 2.16 15.32 -18.40
CA ASP A 124 3.12 14.55 -19.22
C ASP A 124 2.91 13.05 -19.05
N SER A 125 2.24 12.42 -20.01
CA SER A 125 1.98 10.97 -20.00
C SER A 125 3.23 10.09 -20.03
N THR A 126 4.41 10.67 -20.31
CA THR A 126 5.71 9.97 -20.25
C THR A 126 6.40 10.08 -18.90
N ALA A 127 5.93 10.98 -18.03
CA ALA A 127 6.37 11.08 -16.64
C ALA A 127 5.53 10.17 -15.75
N ARG A 128 6.19 9.19 -15.12
CA ARG A 128 5.55 8.12 -14.33
C ARG A 128 6.39 7.78 -13.11
N PHE A 129 5.76 7.28 -12.07
CA PHE A 129 6.42 6.67 -10.93
C PHE A 129 5.54 5.55 -10.38
N GLY A 130 6.07 4.72 -9.50
CA GLY A 130 5.28 3.63 -8.94
C GLY A 130 6.01 2.83 -7.89
N TYR A 131 5.34 1.78 -7.45
CA TYR A 131 5.86 0.81 -6.50
C TYR A 131 5.52 -0.60 -6.99
N THR A 132 6.55 -1.45 -7.09
CA THR A 132 6.42 -2.82 -7.62
C THR A 132 5.90 -3.81 -6.58
N GLY A 133 5.64 -3.38 -5.34
CA GLY A 133 5.41 -4.26 -4.20
C GLY A 133 6.69 -4.50 -3.39
N GLU A 134 7.84 -4.11 -3.95
CA GLU A 134 9.15 -4.20 -3.30
C GLU A 134 9.96 -2.91 -3.46
N LYS A 135 9.90 -2.28 -4.65
CA LYS A 135 10.76 -1.17 -5.04
C LYS A 135 9.94 0.00 -5.55
N ALA A 136 10.29 1.20 -5.08
CA ALA A 136 9.79 2.44 -5.67
C ALA A 136 10.62 2.80 -6.90
N TRP A 137 10.00 3.40 -7.91
CA TRP A 137 10.67 3.77 -9.14
C TRP A 137 10.14 5.07 -9.74
N LEU A 138 10.97 5.73 -10.55
CA LEU A 138 10.69 7.01 -11.20
C LEU A 138 11.15 7.00 -12.66
N GLN A 139 10.29 7.44 -13.56
CA GLN A 139 10.59 7.64 -14.97
C GLN A 139 10.17 9.05 -15.38
N ILE A 140 11.14 9.92 -15.60
CA ILE A 140 10.92 11.31 -16.02
C ILE A 140 11.97 11.74 -17.03
N LYS A 141 11.61 12.69 -17.89
CA LYS A 141 12.57 13.42 -18.75
C LYS A 141 12.97 14.76 -18.17
N ASP A 142 12.05 15.38 -17.46
CA ASP A 142 12.20 16.66 -16.78
C ASP A 142 12.09 16.41 -15.27
N SER A 143 13.11 16.82 -14.51
CA SER A 143 13.14 16.66 -13.05
C SER A 143 12.04 17.42 -12.32
N THR A 144 11.38 18.36 -13.00
CA THR A 144 10.27 19.15 -12.46
C THR A 144 8.90 18.49 -12.63
N ALA A 145 8.81 17.35 -13.35
CA ALA A 145 7.54 16.66 -13.60
C ALA A 145 6.82 16.24 -12.32
N PHE A 146 7.57 15.89 -11.28
CA PHE A 146 7.06 15.63 -9.93
C PHE A 146 7.91 16.38 -8.91
N ALA A 147 7.42 17.55 -8.46
CA ALA A 147 8.11 18.39 -7.47
C ALA A 147 7.81 17.95 -6.01
N TYR A 148 7.66 16.64 -5.79
CA TYR A 148 7.35 16.02 -4.51
C TYR A 148 7.99 14.63 -4.44
N ASP A 149 8.11 14.09 -3.22
CA ASP A 149 8.68 12.76 -2.99
C ASP A 149 7.79 11.65 -3.57
N THR A 150 8.19 11.08 -4.70
CA THR A 150 7.42 10.06 -5.41
C THR A 150 7.49 8.70 -4.74
N LYS A 151 8.53 8.41 -3.94
CA LYS A 151 8.63 7.17 -3.16
C LYS A 151 7.58 7.16 -2.07
N PHE A 152 7.55 8.21 -1.23
CA PHE A 152 6.52 8.37 -0.20
C PHE A 152 5.12 8.43 -0.82
N TRP A 153 4.97 9.14 -1.94
CA TRP A 153 3.66 9.38 -2.55
C TRP A 153 3.08 8.16 -3.27
N ALA A 154 3.86 7.14 -3.63
CA ALA A 154 3.41 6.00 -4.45
C ALA A 154 2.19 5.25 -3.88
N LEU A 155 2.05 5.19 -2.55
CA LEU A 155 0.87 4.59 -1.90
C LEU A 155 0.06 5.59 -1.09
N THR A 156 0.55 6.81 -0.87
CA THR A 156 -0.14 7.81 -0.04
C THR A 156 -1.61 8.01 -0.43
N PRO A 157 -1.99 8.18 -1.73
CA PRO A 157 -3.39 8.43 -2.05
C PRO A 157 -4.33 7.29 -1.66
N ILE A 158 -3.97 6.03 -1.93
CA ILE A 158 -4.82 4.88 -1.56
C ILE A 158 -4.97 4.75 -0.04
N TYR A 159 -3.94 5.10 0.74
CA TYR A 159 -4.02 5.15 2.20
C TYR A 159 -4.77 6.37 2.74
N LEU A 160 -5.03 7.42 1.93
CA LEU A 160 -5.93 8.50 2.32
C LEU A 160 -7.39 8.18 1.99
N MET A 161 -7.67 7.61 0.82
CA MET A 161 -9.05 7.42 0.34
C MET A 161 -9.61 6.01 0.48
N GLY A 162 -8.78 4.98 0.68
CA GLY A 162 -9.16 3.56 0.67
C GLY A 162 -9.63 3.02 2.02
N HIS A 163 -9.79 3.87 3.03
CA HIS A 163 -10.34 3.45 4.31
C HIS A 163 -11.85 3.11 4.17
N PRO A 164 -12.35 2.06 4.86
CA PRO A 164 -11.64 1.22 5.85
C PRO A 164 -10.85 0.04 5.26
N PHE A 165 -10.95 -0.21 3.95
CA PHE A 165 -10.44 -1.44 3.31
C PHE A 165 -8.94 -1.71 3.48
N VAL A 166 -8.13 -0.66 3.67
CA VAL A 166 -6.66 -0.76 3.85
C VAL A 166 -6.20 -1.18 5.26
N LEU A 167 -7.13 -1.48 6.18
CA LEU A 167 -6.82 -1.84 7.58
C LEU A 167 -6.98 -3.33 7.90
N ASP A 168 -7.04 -4.17 6.87
CA ASP A 168 -7.26 -5.61 7.02
C ASP A 168 -5.96 -6.44 7.15
N GLY A 169 -4.80 -5.80 6.95
CA GLY A 169 -3.48 -6.42 6.77
C GLY A 169 -2.77 -6.87 8.05
N GLU A 170 -1.67 -7.61 7.85
CA GLU A 170 -0.71 -7.95 8.91
C GLU A 170 0.04 -6.70 9.38
N GLY A 171 0.41 -6.65 10.66
CA GLY A 171 1.03 -5.47 11.28
C GLY A 171 0.05 -4.36 11.68
N VAL A 172 -1.25 -4.48 11.34
CA VAL A 172 -2.27 -3.50 11.74
C VAL A 172 -2.81 -3.82 13.14
N ASN A 173 -2.67 -2.86 14.04
CA ASN A 173 -3.19 -2.89 15.39
C ASN A 173 -4.40 -1.96 15.51
N LEU A 174 -5.49 -2.43 16.15
CA LEU A 174 -6.74 -1.69 16.28
C LEU A 174 -7.12 -1.50 17.75
N GLU A 175 -7.42 -0.26 18.13
CA GLU A 175 -7.87 0.13 19.46
C GLU A 175 -9.22 0.84 19.35
N LEU A 176 -10.22 0.38 20.11
CA LEU A 176 -11.51 1.05 20.21
C LEU A 176 -11.38 2.22 21.19
N LEU A 177 -11.72 3.41 20.73
CA LEU A 177 -11.72 4.63 21.54
C LEU A 177 -13.15 5.01 21.97
N PRO A 178 -13.32 5.90 22.95
CA PRO A 178 -14.63 6.44 23.29
C PRO A 178 -15.31 7.07 22.05
N GLN A 179 -16.60 6.81 21.92
CA GLN A 179 -17.45 7.41 20.90
C GLN A 179 -17.36 8.95 20.96
N THR A 180 -17.45 9.60 19.81
CA THR A 180 -17.49 11.06 19.69
C THR A 180 -18.78 11.53 19.02
N GLU A 181 -19.04 12.83 19.06
CA GLU A 181 -20.07 13.47 18.24
C GLU A 181 -19.40 14.22 17.09
N TYR A 182 -19.86 13.95 15.87
CA TYR A 182 -19.41 14.66 14.67
C TYR A 182 -20.61 14.94 13.78
N GLN A 183 -20.74 16.20 13.34
CA GLN A 183 -21.87 16.70 12.53
C GLN A 183 -23.25 16.37 13.14
N GLY A 184 -23.37 16.43 14.48
CA GLY A 184 -24.63 16.18 15.20
C GLY A 184 -25.01 14.70 15.33
N LYS A 185 -24.09 13.78 15.02
CA LYS A 185 -24.32 12.34 15.10
C LYS A 185 -23.24 11.63 15.92
N ALA A 186 -23.66 10.56 16.57
CA ALA A 186 -22.75 9.63 17.25
C ALA A 186 -21.84 8.95 16.24
N ASN A 187 -20.53 8.92 16.53
CA ASN A 187 -19.53 8.26 15.71
C ASN A 187 -18.68 7.30 16.53
N ASP A 188 -18.63 6.04 16.11
CA ASP A 188 -17.67 5.05 16.62
C ASP A 188 -16.26 5.44 16.21
N VAL A 189 -15.29 5.26 17.12
CA VAL A 189 -13.92 5.73 16.91
C VAL A 189 -12.94 4.58 17.06
N VAL A 190 -12.16 4.31 16.01
CA VAL A 190 -11.11 3.29 16.02
C VAL A 190 -9.77 3.94 15.71
N LYS A 191 -8.78 3.67 16.55
CA LYS A 191 -7.38 4.02 16.27
C LYS A 191 -6.69 2.82 15.62
N ALA A 192 -6.02 3.07 14.50
CA ALA A 192 -5.13 2.14 13.84
C ALA A 192 -3.67 2.59 13.99
N THR A 193 -2.80 1.67 14.39
CA THR A 193 -1.35 1.84 14.42
C THR A 193 -0.67 0.65 13.76
N PHE A 194 0.62 0.75 13.49
CA PHE A 194 1.35 -0.26 12.73
C PHE A 194 2.55 -0.83 13.51
N ASP A 195 2.81 -2.13 13.32
CA ASP A 195 4.00 -2.77 13.87
C ASP A 195 5.26 -2.22 13.19
N ALA A 196 6.38 -2.21 13.92
CA ALA A 196 7.68 -1.82 13.36
C ALA A 196 8.01 -2.63 12.10
N GLY A 197 8.38 -1.93 11.02
CA GLY A 197 8.65 -2.53 9.71
C GLY A 197 7.42 -2.66 8.80
N THR A 198 6.24 -2.22 9.24
CA THR A 198 5.04 -2.14 8.40
C THR A 198 5.05 -0.84 7.59
N GLY A 199 5.43 -0.93 6.32
CA GLY A 199 5.55 0.21 5.42
C GLY A 199 6.72 1.14 5.75
N ASP A 200 6.81 2.25 5.02
CA ASP A 200 7.92 3.20 5.13
C ASP A 200 7.76 4.21 6.28
N ALA A 201 6.58 4.28 6.90
CA ALA A 201 6.27 5.18 8.02
C ALA A 201 5.48 4.43 9.12
N PRO A 202 6.08 3.44 9.80
CA PRO A 202 5.37 2.59 10.77
C PRO A 202 4.88 3.33 12.03
N ASP A 203 5.41 4.52 12.31
CA ASP A 203 4.96 5.37 13.42
C ASP A 203 3.73 6.25 13.05
N ASP A 204 3.21 6.12 11.82
CA ASP A 204 1.94 6.71 11.43
C ASP A 204 0.79 6.12 12.28
N TYR A 205 -0.26 6.92 12.45
CA TYR A 205 -1.52 6.41 12.96
C TYR A 205 -2.70 7.08 12.27
N TYR A 206 -3.82 6.37 12.30
CA TYR A 206 -5.12 6.87 11.88
C TYR A 206 -6.11 6.75 13.04
N ILE A 207 -6.94 7.75 13.26
CA ILE A 207 -8.09 7.69 14.16
C ILE A 207 -9.33 7.92 13.31
N LEU A 208 -9.99 6.82 12.98
CA LEU A 208 -11.14 6.77 12.09
C LEU A 208 -12.44 7.00 12.86
N GLN A 209 -13.33 7.77 12.27
CA GLN A 209 -14.68 8.03 12.80
C GLN A 209 -15.71 7.48 11.84
N PHE A 210 -16.63 6.66 12.35
CA PHE A 210 -17.69 6.02 11.58
C PHE A 210 -19.04 6.44 12.15
N ASP A 211 -19.96 6.87 11.31
CA ASP A 211 -21.33 7.14 11.72
C ASP A 211 -21.94 5.88 12.36
N ALA A 212 -22.39 5.97 13.62
CA ALA A 212 -22.75 4.78 14.40
C ALA A 212 -24.01 4.05 13.88
N GLU A 213 -24.81 4.69 13.03
CA GLU A 213 -26.03 4.12 12.45
C GLU A 213 -25.76 3.46 11.09
N SER A 214 -25.02 4.13 10.21
CA SER A 214 -24.73 3.67 8.85
C SER A 214 -23.40 2.94 8.71
N HIS A 215 -22.52 3.05 9.70
CA HIS A 215 -21.13 2.55 9.70
C HIS A 215 -20.24 3.15 8.59
N LEU A 216 -20.68 4.20 7.91
CA LEU A 216 -19.91 4.90 6.89
C LEU A 216 -18.84 5.79 7.53
N LEU A 217 -17.68 5.89 6.87
CA LEU A 217 -16.55 6.69 7.34
C LEU A 217 -16.90 8.17 7.16
N THR A 218 -16.80 8.95 8.22
CA THR A 218 -17.16 10.39 8.22
C THR A 218 -15.92 11.27 8.29
N ALA A 219 -14.90 10.83 9.03
CA ALA A 219 -13.65 11.56 9.19
C ALA A 219 -12.49 10.63 9.58
N THR A 220 -11.27 11.10 9.37
CA THR A 220 -10.05 10.42 9.81
C THR A 220 -9.07 11.45 10.32
N ARG A 221 -8.57 11.28 11.54
CA ARG A 221 -7.39 12.03 12.01
C ARG A 221 -6.13 11.24 11.73
N TYR A 222 -5.06 11.91 11.37
CA TYR A 222 -3.81 11.24 11.03
C TYR A 222 -2.58 12.10 11.25
N ILE A 223 -1.44 11.43 11.41
CA ILE A 223 -0.11 12.01 11.32
C ILE A 223 0.68 11.33 10.18
N VAL A 224 1.83 11.91 9.87
CA VAL A 224 2.86 11.44 8.96
C VAL A 224 4.18 11.55 9.71
N SER A 225 4.86 10.41 9.86
CA SER A 225 6.12 10.23 10.57
C SER A 225 7.25 9.74 9.67
N TYR A 226 7.09 9.89 8.35
CA TYR A 226 8.05 9.40 7.35
C TYR A 226 9.49 9.83 7.67
N PRO A 227 10.43 8.89 7.92
CA PRO A 227 11.76 9.19 8.48
C PRO A 227 12.60 10.18 7.67
N GLU A 228 12.45 10.19 6.35
CA GLU A 228 13.15 11.11 5.45
C GLU A 228 12.74 12.57 5.70
N TYR A 229 11.52 12.80 6.20
CA TYR A 229 11.03 14.12 6.62
C TYR A 229 11.38 14.42 8.09
N PHE A 230 11.52 13.39 8.92
CA PHE A 230 11.75 13.49 10.37
C PHE A 230 12.97 12.66 10.81
N LYS A 231 14.16 13.08 10.37
CA LYS A 231 15.42 12.33 10.56
C LYS A 231 15.78 12.06 12.03
N ASP A 232 15.33 12.92 12.93
CA ASP A 232 15.53 12.80 14.37
C ASP A 232 14.30 12.20 15.09
N GLY A 233 13.37 11.61 14.34
CA GLY A 233 12.08 11.13 14.81
C GLY A 233 11.02 12.25 14.91
N GLY A 234 9.80 11.86 15.25
CA GLY A 234 8.64 12.75 15.36
C GLY A 234 7.72 12.67 14.15
N HIS A 235 6.83 13.67 14.02
CA HIS A 235 5.79 13.69 13.00
C HIS A 235 5.25 15.12 12.79
N ASN A 236 4.49 15.34 11.71
CA ASN A 236 3.74 16.60 11.53
C ASN A 236 2.61 16.71 12.57
N PRO A 237 2.09 17.93 12.84
CA PRO A 237 0.88 18.08 13.64
C PRO A 237 -0.29 17.23 13.09
N GLU A 238 -1.10 16.67 13.99
CA GLU A 238 -2.26 15.84 13.63
C GLU A 238 -3.21 16.62 12.71
N LYS A 239 -3.62 16.00 11.61
CA LYS A 239 -4.58 16.56 10.67
C LYS A 239 -5.93 15.88 10.83
N PHE A 240 -7.01 16.63 10.63
CA PHE A 240 -8.38 16.13 10.61
C PHE A 240 -8.86 16.12 9.16
N MET A 241 -9.17 14.95 8.62
CA MET A 241 -9.65 14.78 7.25
C MET A 241 -11.13 14.46 7.25
N GLU A 242 -11.94 15.38 6.74
CA GLU A 242 -13.36 15.15 6.49
C GLU A 242 -13.54 14.32 5.22
N VAL A 243 -14.40 13.31 5.31
CA VAL A 243 -14.80 12.50 4.17
C VAL A 243 -15.98 13.18 3.48
N GLY A 244 -15.84 13.45 2.19
CA GLY A 244 -16.91 14.04 1.39
C GLY A 244 -17.97 13.03 0.96
N GLU A 245 -18.70 13.37 -0.09
CA GLU A 245 -19.68 12.47 -0.70
C GLU A 245 -19.01 11.16 -1.17
N LEU A 246 -19.57 10.04 -0.71
CA LEU A 246 -19.23 8.71 -1.21
C LEU A 246 -20.03 8.44 -2.48
N ILE A 247 -19.37 7.87 -3.49
CA ILE A 247 -20.01 7.42 -4.72
C ILE A 247 -19.83 5.92 -4.89
N ASP A 248 -20.79 5.28 -5.54
CA ASP A 248 -20.72 3.87 -5.91
C ASP A 248 -19.81 3.70 -7.13
N VAL A 249 -18.72 2.94 -6.94
CA VAL A 249 -17.77 2.51 -7.97
C VAL A 249 -17.81 0.99 -8.02
N ASP A 250 -18.58 0.44 -8.95
CA ASP A 250 -18.75 -1.02 -9.14
C ASP A 250 -19.12 -1.79 -7.87
N GLY A 251 -19.99 -1.21 -7.02
CA GLY A 251 -20.45 -1.80 -5.76
C GLY A 251 -19.58 -1.47 -4.54
N VAL A 252 -18.57 -0.60 -4.69
CA VAL A 252 -17.74 -0.08 -3.59
C VAL A 252 -17.97 1.41 -3.41
N LEU A 253 -18.31 1.84 -2.20
CA LEU A 253 -18.47 3.25 -1.85
C LEU A 253 -17.11 3.89 -1.58
N LEU A 254 -16.73 4.87 -2.40
CA LEU A 254 -15.46 5.59 -2.30
C LEU A 254 -15.67 7.11 -2.28
N PRO A 255 -14.84 7.88 -1.55
CA PRO A 255 -15.00 9.33 -1.49
C PRO A 255 -14.57 9.99 -2.78
N LYS A 256 -15.42 10.87 -3.34
CA LYS A 256 -15.04 11.75 -4.47
C LYS A 256 -14.20 12.96 -4.05
N SER A 257 -14.15 13.24 -2.75
CA SER A 257 -13.43 14.38 -2.21
C SER A 257 -13.09 14.19 -0.74
N LEU A 258 -11.96 14.75 -0.31
CA LEU A 258 -11.56 14.84 1.09
C LEU A 258 -11.17 16.29 1.40
N LYS A 259 -11.40 16.75 2.62
CA LYS A 259 -10.97 18.09 3.08
C LYS A 259 -10.15 17.93 4.34
N THR A 260 -8.93 18.45 4.31
CA THR A 260 -8.02 18.31 5.46
C THR A 260 -7.87 19.62 6.20
N HIS A 261 -7.94 19.54 7.52
CA HIS A 261 -7.80 20.62 8.48
C HIS A 261 -6.64 20.33 9.43
N TRP A 262 -6.10 21.35 10.10
CA TRP A 262 -5.39 21.12 11.35
C TRP A 262 -6.36 20.61 12.41
N THR A 263 -5.91 19.70 13.28
CA THR A 263 -6.76 19.25 14.40
C THR A 263 -6.65 20.21 15.58
N VAL A 264 -7.79 20.57 16.16
CA VAL A 264 -7.90 21.33 17.41
C VAL A 264 -8.83 20.56 18.34
N ASP A 265 -8.30 20.09 19.47
CA ASP A 265 -9.07 19.31 20.47
C ASP A 265 -9.87 18.13 19.88
N GLY A 266 -9.29 17.45 18.90
CA GLY A 266 -9.90 16.30 18.20
C GLY A 266 -10.98 16.67 17.17
N GLN A 267 -11.15 17.96 16.87
CA GLN A 267 -12.12 18.52 15.92
C GLN A 267 -11.41 19.24 14.75
N PRO A 268 -12.10 19.45 13.61
CA PRO A 268 -11.52 20.20 12.50
C PRO A 268 -11.30 21.67 12.87
N GLY A 269 -10.05 22.13 12.71
CA GLY A 269 -9.63 23.52 12.82
C GLY A 269 -9.53 24.19 11.46
N GLU A 270 -8.43 24.93 11.25
CA GLU A 270 -8.15 25.62 9.98
C GLU A 270 -8.11 24.63 8.81
N HIS A 271 -8.84 24.94 7.73
CA HIS A 271 -8.84 24.18 6.48
C HIS A 271 -7.55 24.44 5.69
N ILE A 272 -6.82 23.38 5.34
CA ILE A 272 -5.47 23.50 4.75
C ILE A 272 -5.30 22.78 3.42
N THR A 273 -6.20 21.87 3.04
CA THR A 273 -6.07 21.12 1.79
C THR A 273 -7.43 20.68 1.26
N ASN A 274 -7.63 20.84 -0.05
CA ASN A 274 -8.67 20.15 -0.80
C ASN A 274 -8.08 18.95 -1.53
N ILE A 275 -8.80 17.84 -1.52
CA ILE A 275 -8.44 16.64 -2.28
C ILE A 275 -9.65 16.25 -3.13
N GLU A 276 -9.45 16.14 -4.43
CA GLU A 276 -10.45 15.65 -5.37
C GLU A 276 -10.02 14.27 -5.88
N VAL A 277 -10.97 13.33 -5.83
CA VAL A 277 -10.80 11.98 -6.38
C VAL A 277 -11.82 11.81 -7.48
N SER A 278 -11.33 11.56 -8.69
CA SER A 278 -12.17 11.52 -9.89
C SER A 278 -11.76 10.40 -10.81
N GLU A 279 -12.57 10.14 -11.85
CA GLU A 279 -12.28 9.11 -12.86
C GLU A 279 -12.09 7.71 -12.27
N MET A 280 -12.73 7.46 -11.12
CA MET A 280 -12.68 6.18 -10.41
C MET A 280 -13.34 5.07 -11.23
N HIS A 281 -12.61 3.99 -11.46
CA HIS A 281 -13.13 2.76 -12.05
C HIS A 281 -12.21 1.58 -11.74
N PHE A 282 -12.75 0.37 -11.72
CA PHE A 282 -11.95 -0.84 -11.56
C PHE A 282 -11.51 -1.43 -12.91
N ILE A 283 -10.35 -2.10 -12.91
CA ILE A 283 -9.75 -2.74 -14.08
C ILE A 283 -9.37 -4.19 -13.72
N LYS A 284 -10.04 -5.15 -14.35
CA LYS A 284 -9.84 -6.59 -14.10
C LYS A 284 -8.69 -7.21 -14.89
N ASP A 285 -8.44 -6.70 -16.10
CA ASP A 285 -7.57 -7.35 -17.08
C ASP A 285 -6.38 -6.44 -17.44
N LEU A 286 -5.49 -6.19 -16.46
CA LEU A 286 -4.21 -5.51 -16.71
C LEU A 286 -3.14 -6.51 -17.19
N PRO A 287 -2.19 -6.07 -18.04
CA PRO A 287 -0.97 -6.85 -18.32
C PRO A 287 -0.26 -7.25 -17.02
N GLU A 288 0.34 -8.46 -16.99
CA GLU A 288 1.04 -8.96 -15.79
C GLU A 288 2.19 -8.04 -15.36
N ASP A 289 2.86 -7.44 -16.35
CA ASP A 289 3.98 -6.51 -16.21
C ASP A 289 3.55 -5.05 -16.00
N TYR A 290 2.25 -4.77 -15.81
CA TYR A 290 1.73 -3.40 -15.77
C TYR A 290 2.37 -2.54 -14.66
N TYR A 291 2.73 -3.16 -13.54
CA TYR A 291 3.32 -2.52 -12.36
C TYR A 291 4.85 -2.66 -12.30
N ASP A 292 5.44 -3.39 -13.24
CA ASP A 292 6.88 -3.61 -13.25
C ASP A 292 7.61 -2.30 -13.53
N MET A 293 8.81 -2.20 -12.96
CA MET A 293 9.68 -1.06 -13.19
C MET A 293 10.11 -1.04 -14.67
N PRO A 294 9.87 0.06 -15.43
CA PRO A 294 10.33 0.16 -16.81
C PRO A 294 11.86 0.13 -16.90
N GLU A 295 12.43 -0.41 -17.99
CA GLU A 295 13.89 -0.53 -18.18
C GLU A 295 14.67 0.79 -18.04
N ASN A 296 14.05 1.93 -18.38
CA ASN A 296 14.66 3.26 -18.30
C ASN A 296 14.17 4.07 -17.09
N ALA A 297 13.62 3.42 -16.07
CA ALA A 297 13.26 4.05 -14.80
C ALA A 297 14.44 3.97 -13.82
N GLU A 298 14.50 4.93 -12.92
CA GLU A 298 15.37 4.95 -11.75
C GLU A 298 14.68 4.25 -10.58
N GLU A 299 15.39 3.36 -9.88
CA GLU A 299 14.95 2.80 -8.59
C GLU A 299 15.26 3.83 -7.48
N LEU A 300 14.29 4.08 -6.59
CA LEU A 300 14.34 5.12 -5.54
C LEU A 300 14.68 4.57 -4.15
#